data_AF-A0A1G1C031-F1
#
_entry.id   AF-A0A1G1C031-F1
#
_cell.length_a   1.000
_cell.length_b   1.000
_cell.length_c   1.000
_cell.angle_alpha   90.00
_cell.angle_beta   90.00
_cell.angle_gamma   90.00
#
_symmetry.space_group_name_H-M   'P 1'
#
loop_
_entity.id
_entity.type
_entity.pdbx_description
1 polymer ?
#
loop_
_entity_poly.entity_id
_entity_poly.type
_entity_poly.pdbx_seq_one_letter_code
_entity_poly.pdbx_strand_id
1 'polypeptide(L)'
;MDCRTAQPSLSAYVRGELPPDVRSALQAHLRECPACLASLTALDPIAAALGQSQEPPAPQGFATRVMAAARSRGKPVVAGDWDPLHWWRMTPAPMRAAAAAMLVAGLTAGLATGWTARPATRQAQDTQAVALADAVAAYHMDYFGDAPDGSLADGYVALLAGRNGEGR
;
A
#
# COMPACT_ATOMS: atom_id res chain seq x y z
N MET A 1 -17.77 27.47 -14.69
CA MET A 1 -18.37 26.11 -14.57
C MET A 1 -19.88 26.22 -14.60
N ASP A 2 -20.58 25.17 -15.01
CA ASP A 2 -22.04 25.16 -15.23
C ASP A 2 -22.78 24.41 -14.10
N CYS A 3 -24.11 24.57 -14.00
CA CYS A 3 -24.90 23.93 -12.94
C CYS A 3 -24.81 22.39 -13.00
N ARG A 4 -24.69 21.82 -14.20
CA ARG A 4 -24.62 20.37 -14.42
C ARG A 4 -23.33 19.78 -13.84
N THR A 5 -22.22 20.50 -13.89
CA THR A 5 -20.96 20.09 -13.24
C THR A 5 -20.93 20.45 -11.76
N ALA A 6 -21.57 21.56 -11.36
CA ALA A 6 -21.61 22.01 -9.97
C ALA A 6 -22.40 21.07 -9.04
N GLN A 7 -23.60 20.66 -9.45
CA GLN A 7 -24.54 19.84 -8.67
C GLN A 7 -23.92 18.56 -8.07
N PRO A 8 -23.28 17.67 -8.85
CA PRO A 8 -22.69 16.45 -8.29
C PRO A 8 -21.52 16.76 -7.33
N SER A 9 -20.81 17.87 -7.53
CA SER A 9 -19.68 18.28 -6.69
C SER A 9 -20.08 18.85 -5.34
N LEU A 10 -21.35 19.22 -5.11
CA LEU A 10 -21.80 19.82 -3.85
C LEU A 10 -21.61 18.87 -2.65
N SER A 11 -21.88 17.57 -2.83
CA SER A 11 -21.73 16.57 -1.76
C SER A 11 -20.28 16.38 -1.32
N ALA A 12 -19.35 16.35 -2.27
CA ALA A 12 -17.92 16.28 -2.00
C ALA A 12 -17.38 17.61 -1.43
N TYR A 13 -18.03 18.73 -1.73
CA TYR A 13 -17.69 20.04 -1.18
C TYR A 13 -18.00 20.12 0.32
N VAL A 14 -19.17 19.64 0.74
CA VAL A 14 -19.54 19.55 2.17
C VAL A 14 -18.55 18.68 2.95
N ARG A 15 -18.07 17.59 2.35
CA ARG A 15 -17.06 16.69 2.95
C ARG A 15 -15.62 17.22 2.87
N GLY A 16 -15.38 18.36 2.22
CA GLY A 16 -14.04 18.91 2.05
C GLY A 16 -13.15 18.11 1.08
N GLU A 17 -13.71 17.22 0.28
CA GLU A 17 -12.98 16.27 -0.57
C GLU A 17 -12.59 16.83 -1.95
N LEU A 18 -12.97 18.08 -2.27
CA LEU A 18 -12.63 18.67 -3.55
C LEU A 18 -11.14 19.09 -3.65
N PRO A 19 -10.51 18.89 -4.81
CA PRO A 19 -9.28 19.58 -5.17
C PRO A 19 -9.42 21.12 -5.06
N PRO A 20 -8.35 21.86 -4.73
CA PRO A 20 -8.42 23.31 -4.46
C PRO A 20 -8.87 24.14 -5.67
N ASP A 21 -8.44 23.77 -6.86
CA ASP A 21 -8.85 24.35 -8.15
C ASP A 21 -10.35 24.19 -8.38
N VAL A 22 -10.88 22.97 -8.27
CA VAL A 22 -12.31 22.68 -8.43
C VAL A 22 -13.14 23.37 -7.35
N ARG A 23 -12.63 23.41 -6.11
CA ARG A 23 -13.30 24.11 -4.99
C ARG A 23 -13.45 25.61 -5.29
N SER A 24 -12.42 26.26 -5.83
CA SER A 24 -12.47 27.68 -6.16
C SER A 24 -13.49 27.99 -7.27
N ALA A 25 -13.53 27.15 -8.31
CA ALA A 25 -14.51 27.25 -9.38
C ALA A 25 -15.95 27.04 -8.84
N LEU A 26 -16.10 26.07 -7.93
CA LEU A 26 -17.37 25.78 -7.26
C LEU A 26 -17.90 27.00 -6.49
N GLN A 27 -17.03 27.61 -5.68
CA GLN A 27 -17.36 28.80 -4.91
C GLN A 27 -17.72 30.01 -5.77
N ALA A 28 -17.04 30.20 -6.91
CA ALA A 28 -17.35 31.29 -7.84
C ALA A 28 -18.79 31.17 -8.37
N HIS A 29 -19.18 29.99 -8.85
CA HIS A 29 -20.54 29.75 -9.33
C HIS A 29 -21.61 29.84 -8.24
N LEU A 30 -21.31 29.39 -7.01
CA LEU A 30 -22.25 29.49 -5.90
C LEU A 30 -22.60 30.94 -5.55
N ARG A 31 -21.73 31.90 -5.87
CA ARG A 31 -22.03 33.34 -5.75
C ARG A 31 -22.96 33.85 -6.85
N GLU A 32 -22.97 33.20 -8.01
CA GLU A 32 -23.72 33.62 -9.20
C GLU A 32 -25.04 32.85 -9.38
N CYS A 33 -25.14 31.63 -8.86
CA CYS A 33 -26.29 30.75 -9.04
C CYS A 33 -27.01 30.44 -7.71
N PRO A 34 -28.17 31.09 -7.44
CA PRO A 34 -28.92 30.87 -6.21
C PRO A 34 -29.53 29.47 -6.12
N ALA A 35 -29.80 28.81 -7.26
CA ALA A 35 -30.34 27.45 -7.29
C ALA A 35 -29.34 26.42 -6.74
N CYS A 36 -28.07 26.48 -7.18
CA CYS A 36 -27.01 25.62 -6.65
C CYS A 36 -26.69 25.93 -5.18
N LEU A 37 -26.80 27.20 -4.76
CA LEU A 37 -26.64 27.58 -3.36
C LEU A 37 -27.77 27.00 -2.48
N ALA A 38 -29.02 27.02 -2.94
CA ALA A 38 -30.13 26.37 -2.24
C ALA A 38 -29.99 24.84 -2.18
N SER A 39 -29.45 24.20 -3.23
CA SER A 39 -29.13 22.77 -3.19
C SER A 39 -28.02 22.46 -2.19
N LEU A 40 -27.02 23.35 -2.06
CA LEU A 40 -25.94 23.20 -1.08
C LEU A 40 -26.46 23.31 0.35
N THR A 41 -27.34 24.27 0.65
CA THR A 41 -27.92 24.42 1.99
C THR A 41 -28.84 23.26 2.35
N ALA A 42 -29.52 22.65 1.37
CA ALA A 42 -30.31 21.44 1.57
C ALA A 42 -29.47 20.19 1.86
N LEU A 43 -28.17 20.19 1.51
CA LEU A 43 -27.26 19.07 1.76
C LEU A 43 -26.73 19.00 3.20
N ASP A 44 -27.10 19.94 4.07
CA ASP A 44 -26.64 19.94 5.47
C ASP A 44 -27.74 19.76 6.54
N PRO A 45 -28.59 18.71 6.45
CA PRO A 45 -29.60 18.48 7.48
C PRO A 45 -28.99 17.94 8.78
N ILE A 46 -27.87 17.20 8.69
CA ILE A 46 -27.27 16.53 9.84
C ILE A 46 -26.41 17.50 10.66
N ALA A 47 -25.57 18.35 10.07
CA ALA A 47 -24.81 19.31 10.88
C ALA A 47 -25.71 20.43 11.42
N ALA A 48 -26.77 20.81 10.70
CA ALA A 48 -27.78 21.74 11.22
C ALA A 48 -28.57 21.14 12.42
N ALA A 49 -28.86 19.83 12.40
CA ALA A 49 -29.50 19.14 13.52
C ALA A 49 -28.54 18.92 14.71
N LEU A 50 -27.29 18.54 14.44
CA LEU A 50 -26.27 18.32 15.47
C LEU A 50 -25.75 19.62 16.08
N GLY A 51 -25.66 20.72 15.32
CA GLY A 51 -25.23 22.03 15.81
C GLY A 51 -26.21 22.68 16.80
N GLN A 52 -27.48 22.26 16.78
CA GLN A 52 -28.49 22.64 17.77
C GLN A 52 -28.48 21.73 19.01
N SER A 53 -27.70 20.65 18.99
CA SER A 53 -27.60 19.70 20.09
C SER A 53 -26.63 20.24 21.15
N GLN A 54 -27.02 20.14 22.42
CA GLN A 54 -26.18 20.57 23.52
C GLN A 54 -24.99 19.61 23.67
N GLU A 55 -23.77 20.09 23.45
CA GLU A 55 -22.56 19.29 23.62
C GLU A 55 -22.49 18.75 25.07
N PRO A 56 -22.45 17.43 25.28
CA PRO A 56 -22.35 16.89 26.63
C PRO A 56 -21.01 17.31 27.25
N PRO A 57 -21.01 17.70 28.54
CA PRO A 57 -19.78 18.14 29.19
C PRO A 57 -18.74 17.01 29.18
N ALA A 58 -17.51 17.34 28.81
CA ALA A 58 -16.42 16.38 28.81
C ALA A 58 -16.23 15.78 30.22
N PRO A 59 -15.99 14.46 30.34
CA PRO A 59 -15.75 13.84 31.64
C PRO A 59 -14.58 14.48 32.37
N GLN A 60 -14.67 14.56 33.71
CA GLN A 60 -13.61 15.14 34.52
C GLN A 60 -12.25 14.46 34.23
N GLY A 61 -11.22 15.29 34.06
CA GLY A 61 -9.86 14.84 33.78
C GLY A 61 -9.62 14.24 32.39
N PHE A 62 -10.57 14.31 31.45
CA PHE A 62 -10.39 13.80 30.07
C PHE A 62 -9.15 14.40 29.40
N ALA A 63 -9.05 15.74 29.38
CA ALA A 63 -7.89 16.43 28.79
C ALA A 63 -6.56 15.99 29.43
N THR A 64 -6.54 15.86 30.76
CA THR A 64 -5.35 15.40 31.49
C THR A 64 -4.93 13.99 31.07
N ARG A 65 -5.88 13.05 30.95
CA ARG A 65 -5.61 11.67 30.51
C ARG A 65 -5.14 11.62 29.05
N VAL A 66 -5.79 12.36 28.16
CA VAL A 66 -5.41 12.43 26.73
C VAL A 66 -4.00 12.99 26.58
N MET A 67 -3.68 14.10 27.27
CA MET A 67 -2.36 14.71 27.21
C MET A 67 -1.28 13.81 27.83
N ALA A 68 -1.61 13.07 28.90
CA ALA A 68 -0.70 12.07 29.47
C ALA A 68 -0.42 10.93 28.46
N ALA A 69 -1.46 10.41 27.79
CA ALA A 69 -1.33 9.35 26.79
C ALA A 69 -0.57 9.81 25.52
N ALA A 70 -0.78 11.06 25.08
CA ALA A 70 -0.04 11.63 23.95
C ALA A 70 1.46 11.72 24.27
N ARG A 71 1.80 12.18 25.48
CA ARG A 71 3.20 12.25 25.94
C ARG A 71 3.87 10.87 26.06
N SER A 72 3.13 9.82 26.44
CA SER A 72 3.69 8.47 26.51
C SER A 72 3.91 7.86 25.12
N ARG A 73 3.10 8.21 24.12
CA ARG A 73 3.29 7.76 22.72
C ARG A 73 4.47 8.42 22.02
N GLY A 74 4.83 9.64 22.42
CA GLY A 74 5.99 10.37 21.88
C GLY A 74 7.33 9.98 22.51
N LYS A 75 7.34 9.16 23.57
CA LYS A 75 8.58 8.61 24.09
C LYS A 75 8.96 7.41 23.23
N PRO A 76 10.11 7.43 22.53
CA PRO A 76 10.63 6.20 21.95
C PRO A 76 10.70 5.18 23.10
N VAL A 77 10.11 4.01 22.90
CA VAL A 77 10.48 2.85 23.70
C VAL A 77 11.97 2.71 23.45
N VAL A 78 12.79 3.11 24.42
CA VAL A 78 14.21 2.81 24.40
C VAL A 78 14.24 1.30 24.53
N ALA A 79 14.17 0.62 23.38
CA ALA A 79 14.54 -0.77 23.26
C ALA A 79 15.92 -0.82 23.89
N GLY A 80 16.02 -1.51 25.04
CA GLY A 80 17.17 -1.42 25.92
C GLY A 80 18.45 -1.47 25.11
N ASP A 81 19.39 -0.58 25.45
CA ASP A 81 20.69 -0.40 24.82
C ASP A 81 21.50 -1.71 24.92
N TRP A 82 21.10 -2.73 24.16
CA TRP A 82 21.91 -3.88 23.86
C TRP A 82 22.92 -3.37 22.85
N ASP A 83 24.10 -2.99 23.33
CA ASP A 83 25.24 -2.76 22.46
C ASP A 83 25.92 -4.11 22.18
N PRO A 84 25.62 -4.76 21.02
CA PRO A 84 26.15 -6.08 20.72
C PRO A 84 27.68 -6.05 20.60
N LEU A 85 28.27 -4.89 20.32
CA LEU A 85 29.70 -4.71 20.18
C LEU A 85 30.41 -4.70 21.53
N HIS A 86 29.77 -4.14 22.56
CA HIS A 86 30.28 -4.19 23.93
C HIS A 86 30.29 -5.62 24.46
N TRP A 87 29.18 -6.35 24.28
CA TRP A 87 29.07 -7.75 24.67
C TRP A 87 30.08 -8.65 23.93
N TRP A 88 30.26 -8.43 22.62
CA TRP A 88 31.26 -9.15 21.82
C TRP A 88 32.71 -8.86 22.28
N ARG A 89 33.03 -7.62 22.66
CA ARG A 89 34.37 -7.27 23.20
C ARG A 89 34.67 -7.92 24.56
N MET A 90 33.64 -8.22 25.35
CA MET A 90 33.78 -8.89 26.65
C MET A 90 33.95 -10.42 26.54
N THR A 91 33.76 -11.01 25.35
CA THR A 91 33.97 -12.46 25.19
C THR A 91 35.46 -12.85 25.13
N PRO A 92 35.86 -13.96 25.79
CA PRO A 92 37.26 -14.39 25.83
C PRO A 92 37.78 -14.80 24.44
N ALA A 93 39.06 -14.53 24.19
CA ALA A 93 39.73 -14.76 22.90
C ALA A 93 39.48 -16.14 22.23
N PRO A 94 39.49 -17.29 22.95
CA PRO A 94 39.24 -18.59 22.30
C PRO A 94 37.83 -18.72 21.75
N MET A 95 36.83 -18.08 22.36
CA MET A 95 35.43 -18.15 21.93
C MET A 95 35.21 -17.35 20.64
N ARG A 96 35.92 -16.22 20.49
CA ARG A 96 35.92 -15.41 19.26
C ARG A 96 36.56 -16.15 18.09
N ALA A 97 37.65 -16.89 18.35
CA ALA A 97 38.33 -17.71 17.35
C ALA A 97 37.44 -18.88 16.87
N ALA A 98 36.75 -19.55 17.80
CA ALA A 98 35.81 -20.63 17.46
C ALA A 98 34.62 -20.12 16.62
N ALA A 99 34.04 -18.97 16.98
CA ALA A 99 32.95 -18.37 16.20
C ALA A 99 33.38 -17.97 14.78
N ALA A 100 34.57 -17.39 14.64
CA ALA A 100 35.14 -17.06 13.33
C ALA A 100 35.40 -18.32 12.49
N ALA A 101 35.95 -19.38 13.09
CA ALA A 101 36.17 -20.65 12.42
C ALA A 101 34.86 -21.28 11.93
N MET A 102 33.80 -21.24 12.74
CA MET A 102 32.47 -21.74 12.36
C MET A 102 31.85 -20.93 11.22
N LEU A 103 31.99 -19.61 11.21
CA LEU A 103 31.51 -18.77 10.12
C LEU A 103 32.25 -19.06 8.81
N VAL A 104 33.58 -19.19 8.86
CA VAL A 104 34.39 -19.53 7.69
C VAL A 104 34.05 -20.95 7.20
N ALA A 105 33.92 -21.93 8.09
CA ALA A 105 33.50 -23.29 7.74
C ALA A 105 32.10 -23.32 7.11
N GLY A 106 31.14 -22.58 7.67
CA GLY A 106 29.78 -22.48 7.12
C GLY A 106 29.73 -21.77 5.76
N LEU A 107 30.49 -20.69 5.57
CA LEU A 107 30.60 -19.97 4.30
C LEU A 107 31.23 -20.86 3.22
N THR A 108 32.35 -21.51 3.52
CA THR A 108 33.05 -22.41 2.58
C THR A 108 32.20 -23.62 2.21
N ALA A 109 31.52 -24.24 3.18
CA ALA A 109 30.56 -25.31 2.94
C ALA A 109 29.38 -24.83 2.08
N GLY A 110 28.79 -23.69 2.41
CA GLY A 110 27.68 -23.09 1.67
C GLY A 110 28.05 -22.71 0.23
N LEU A 111 29.26 -22.21 -0.01
CA LEU A 111 29.78 -21.93 -1.35
C LEU A 111 29.98 -23.23 -2.15
N ALA A 112 30.53 -24.27 -1.54
CA ALA A 112 30.73 -25.57 -2.19
C ALA A 112 29.40 -26.25 -2.54
N THR A 113 28.42 -26.23 -1.62
CA THR A 113 27.09 -26.80 -1.87
C THR A 113 26.23 -25.92 -2.79
N GLY A 114 26.43 -24.59 -2.75
CA GLY A 114 25.73 -23.66 -3.63
C GLY A 114 26.15 -23.78 -5.09
N TRP A 115 27.41 -24.15 -5.35
CA TRP A 115 27.90 -24.43 -6.70
C TRP A 115 27.32 -25.73 -7.28
N THR A 116 27.07 -26.75 -6.44
CA THR A 116 26.47 -28.02 -6.87
C THR A 116 24.94 -27.98 -6.91
N ALA A 117 24.31 -27.08 -6.17
CA ALA A 117 22.85 -26.90 -6.13
C ALA A 117 22.28 -25.94 -7.20
N ARG A 118 23.12 -25.35 -8.07
CA ARG A 118 22.66 -24.51 -9.19
C ARG A 118 21.67 -25.16 -10.19
N PRO A 119 21.49 -26.50 -10.30
CA PRO A 119 20.37 -27.04 -11.09
C PRO A 119 19.03 -27.06 -10.32
N ALA A 120 19.04 -27.05 -8.98
CA ALA A 120 17.84 -27.30 -8.19
C ALA A 120 16.88 -26.09 -8.14
N THR A 121 17.40 -24.86 -8.19
CA THR A 121 16.53 -23.66 -8.16
C THR A 121 15.80 -23.44 -9.47
N ARG A 122 16.42 -23.72 -10.64
CA ARG A 122 15.69 -23.68 -11.93
C ARG A 122 14.60 -24.75 -11.99
N GLN A 123 14.91 -25.97 -11.56
CA GLN A 123 13.94 -27.07 -11.61
C GLN A 123 12.77 -26.87 -10.63
N ALA A 124 13.03 -26.28 -9.46
CA ALA A 124 11.96 -25.89 -8.52
C ALA A 124 11.10 -24.75 -9.10
N GLN A 125 11.71 -23.76 -9.78
CA GLN A 125 10.98 -22.68 -10.45
C GLN A 125 10.15 -23.18 -11.64
N ASP A 126 10.69 -24.09 -12.46
CA ASP A 126 9.97 -24.68 -13.59
C ASP A 126 8.78 -25.53 -13.10
N THR A 127 8.97 -26.30 -12.03
CA THR A 127 7.89 -27.13 -11.45
C THR A 127 6.79 -26.26 -10.82
N GLN A 128 7.15 -25.14 -10.18
CA GLN A 128 6.19 -24.18 -9.64
C GLN A 128 5.45 -23.41 -10.73
N ALA A 129 6.14 -23.05 -11.82
CA ALA A 129 5.52 -22.37 -12.96
C ALA A 129 4.50 -23.26 -13.67
N VAL A 130 4.81 -24.55 -13.86
CA VAL A 130 3.89 -25.54 -14.44
C VAL A 130 2.70 -25.79 -13.51
N ALA A 131 2.92 -25.93 -12.19
CA ALA A 131 1.83 -26.13 -11.24
C ALA A 131 0.91 -24.91 -11.10
N LEU A 132 1.47 -23.69 -11.19
CA LEU A 132 0.68 -22.46 -11.20
C LEU A 132 -0.11 -22.34 -12.51
N ALA A 133 0.48 -22.68 -13.65
CA ALA A 133 -0.21 -22.67 -14.94
C ALA A 133 -1.38 -23.67 -14.97
N ASP A 134 -1.19 -24.88 -14.43
CA ASP A 134 -2.25 -25.89 -14.31
C ASP A 134 -3.37 -25.43 -13.36
N ALA A 135 -3.03 -24.79 -12.25
CA ALA A 135 -4.03 -24.20 -11.35
C ALA A 135 -4.81 -23.05 -12.01
N VAL A 136 -4.14 -22.16 -12.75
CA VAL A 136 -4.81 -21.05 -13.45
C VAL A 136 -5.78 -21.57 -14.51
N ALA A 137 -5.37 -22.60 -15.28
CA ALA A 137 -6.22 -23.25 -16.27
C ALA A 137 -7.39 -24.01 -15.62
N ALA A 138 -7.15 -24.73 -14.51
CA ALA A 138 -8.17 -25.48 -13.78
C ALA A 138 -9.24 -24.57 -13.13
N TYR A 139 -8.85 -23.37 -12.69
CA TYR A 139 -9.75 -22.40 -12.06
C TYR A 139 -10.25 -21.31 -13.02
N HIS A 140 -9.96 -21.41 -14.33
CA HIS A 140 -10.33 -20.40 -15.34
C HIS A 140 -9.94 -18.96 -14.91
N MET A 141 -8.77 -18.82 -14.29
CA MET A 141 -8.23 -17.53 -13.82
C MET A 141 -7.36 -16.87 -14.91
N ASP A 142 -7.66 -17.14 -16.18
CA ASP A 142 -6.87 -16.71 -17.34
C ASP A 142 -6.76 -15.19 -17.48
N TYR A 143 -7.64 -14.43 -16.80
CA TYR A 143 -7.59 -12.98 -16.70
C TYR A 143 -6.27 -12.43 -16.10
N PHE A 144 -5.59 -13.21 -15.25
CA PHE A 144 -4.32 -12.80 -14.62
C PHE A 144 -3.07 -13.28 -15.38
N GLY A 145 -3.25 -13.99 -16.50
CA GLY A 145 -2.15 -14.44 -17.35
C GLY A 145 -1.48 -13.29 -18.11
N ASP A 146 -0.29 -13.55 -18.64
CA ASP A 146 0.51 -12.58 -19.40
C ASP A 146 -0.20 -12.10 -20.68
N ALA A 147 -1.06 -12.96 -21.26
CA ALA A 147 -1.94 -12.64 -22.38
C ALA A 147 -3.23 -13.49 -22.32
N PRO A 148 -4.31 -13.01 -21.67
CA PRO A 148 -5.60 -13.71 -21.65
C PRO A 148 -6.22 -13.80 -23.04
N ASP A 149 -6.92 -14.88 -23.35
CA ASP A 149 -7.64 -15.05 -24.62
C ASP A 149 -8.63 -13.90 -24.86
N GLY A 150 -8.53 -13.25 -26.03
CA GLY A 150 -9.39 -12.12 -26.40
C GLY A 150 -9.02 -10.79 -25.73
N SER A 151 -7.92 -10.73 -24.99
CA SER A 151 -7.33 -9.48 -24.50
C SER A 151 -6.59 -8.72 -25.61
N LEU A 152 -6.36 -7.41 -25.40
CA LEU A 152 -5.52 -6.62 -26.29
C LEU A 152 -4.07 -7.11 -26.35
N ALA A 153 -3.58 -7.71 -25.26
CA ALA A 153 -2.25 -8.29 -25.20
C ALA A 153 -2.14 -9.52 -26.10
N ASP A 154 -3.11 -10.44 -26.05
CA ASP A 154 -3.23 -11.58 -26.96
C ASP A 154 -3.30 -11.13 -28.43
N GLY A 155 -4.13 -10.13 -28.74
CA GLY A 155 -4.19 -9.53 -30.07
C GLY A 155 -2.85 -8.91 -30.53
N TYR A 156 -2.11 -8.27 -29.63
CA TYR A 156 -0.79 -7.70 -29.92
C TYR A 156 0.27 -8.77 -30.18
N VAL A 157 0.29 -9.84 -29.36
CA VAL A 157 1.20 -10.99 -29.53
C VAL A 157 0.89 -11.72 -30.84
N ALA A 158 -0.38 -11.96 -31.15
CA ALA A 158 -0.80 -12.57 -32.43
C ALA A 158 -0.38 -11.73 -33.64
N LEU A 159 -0.48 -10.39 -33.54
CA LEU A 159 -0.02 -9.47 -34.58
C LEU A 159 1.49 -9.53 -34.79
N LEU A 160 2.27 -9.61 -33.70
CA LEU A 160 3.73 -9.76 -33.77
C LEU A 160 4.15 -11.13 -34.31
N ALA A 161 3.46 -12.21 -33.91
CA ALA A 161 3.71 -13.56 -34.39
C ALA A 161 3.38 -13.70 -35.88
N GLY A 162 2.24 -13.15 -36.32
CA GLY A 162 1.86 -13.13 -37.73
C GLY A 162 2.84 -12.34 -38.61
N ARG A 163 3.37 -11.22 -38.11
CA ARG A 163 4.32 -10.39 -38.85
C ARG A 163 5.70 -11.03 -39.03
N ASN A 164 6.04 -12.03 -38.22
CA ASN A 164 7.28 -12.81 -38.34
C ASN A 164 7.14 -14.04 -39.28
N GLY A 165 5.93 -14.33 -39.77
CA GLY A 165 5.66 -15.48 -40.66
C GLY A 165 5.65 -15.17 -42.16
N GLU A 166 5.46 -13.91 -42.56
CA GLU A 166 5.51 -13.49 -43.97
C GLU A 166 6.92 -13.06 -44.37
N GLY A 167 7.79 -14.05 -44.46
CA GLY A 167 9.18 -13.89 -44.84
C GLY A 167 9.82 -15.18 -45.32
N ARG A 168 9.10 -15.98 -46.12
CA ARG A 168 9.72 -17.00 -46.98
C ARG A 168 8.86 -17.32 -48.21
#